data_AF-T0ZZ90-F1
#
_entry.id   AF-T0ZZ90-F1
#
_cell.length_a   1.000
_cell.length_b   1.000
_cell.length_c   1.000
_cell.angle_alpha   90.00
_cell.angle_beta   90.00
_cell.angle_gamma   90.00
#
_symmetry.space_group_name_H-M   'P 1'
#
loop_
_entity.id
_entity.type
_entity.pdbx_description
1 polymer ?
#
loop_
_entity_poly.entity_id
_entity_poly.type
_entity_poly.pdbx_seq_one_letter_code
_entity_poly.pdbx_strand_id
1 'polypeptide(L)' 'MKTVREKFGMPRSDMATFLNVSKRTLENWEQGRRAPTGSVQTLLRIMEREPKVVHRALRDDRSHAGA' A
#
# COMPACT_ATOMS: atom_id res chain seq x y z
N MET A 1 -7.39 -4.34 -4.06
CA MET A 1 -6.65 -3.12 -3.65
C MET A 1 -7.30 -2.41 -2.47
N LYS A 2 -8.48 -1.79 -2.64
CA LYS A 2 -9.17 -1.04 -1.56
C LYS A 2 -9.27 -1.83 -0.25
N THR A 3 -9.69 -3.10 -0.33
CA THR A 3 -9.78 -4.01 0.82
C THR A 3 -8.43 -4.25 1.50
N VAL A 4 -7.33 -4.38 0.73
CA VAL A 4 -5.98 -4.53 1.29
C VAL A 4 -5.61 -3.26 2.05
N ARG A 5 -5.78 -2.08 1.44
CA ARG A 5 -5.51 -0.80 2.12
C ARG A 5 -6.29 -0.65 3.42
N GLU A 6 -7.58 -0.99 3.39
CA GLU A 6 -8.47 -0.86 4.55
C GLU A 6 -8.12 -1.85 5.66
N LYS A 7 -7.68 -3.08 5.34
CA LYS A 7 -7.15 -4.02 6.33
C LYS A 7 -5.94 -3.46 7.10
N PHE A 8 -5.13 -2.64 6.43
CA PHE A 8 -3.98 -1.99 7.04
C PHE A 8 -4.32 -0.65 7.72
N GLY A 9 -5.58 -0.22 7.70
CA GLY A 9 -6.02 1.04 8.32
C GLY A 9 -5.41 2.29 7.67
N MET A 10 -4.96 2.18 6.42
CA MET A 10 -4.12 3.19 5.79
C MET A 10 -4.94 4.19 4.96
N PRO A 11 -4.77 5.51 5.12
CA PRO A 11 -5.29 6.51 4.20
C PRO A 11 -4.79 6.28 2.77
N ARG A 12 -5.52 6.78 1.76
CA ARG A 12 -5.10 6.67 0.35
C ARG A 12 -3.75 7.35 0.09
N SER A 13 -3.48 8.48 0.74
CA SER A 13 -2.19 9.20 0.63
C SER A 13 -1.04 8.30 1.03
N ASP A 14 -1.15 7.68 2.20
CA ASP A 14 -0.08 6.90 2.82
C ASP A 14 0.20 5.64 2.00
N MET A 15 -0.86 5.01 1.47
CA MET A 15 -0.71 3.84 0.58
C MET A 15 -0.09 4.23 -0.76
N ALA A 16 -0.43 5.40 -1.29
CA ALA A 16 0.17 5.90 -2.52
C ALA A 16 1.67 6.16 -2.32
N THR A 17 2.06 6.79 -1.21
CA THR A 17 3.46 6.99 -0.82
C THR A 17 4.18 5.66 -0.64
N PHE A 18 3.61 4.72 0.11
CA PHE A 18 4.20 3.40 0.36
C PHE A 18 4.46 2.62 -0.94
N LEU A 19 3.50 2.63 -1.86
CA LEU A 19 3.63 1.95 -3.15
C LEU A 19 4.42 2.77 -4.18
N ASN A 20 4.90 3.96 -3.80
CA ASN A 20 5.59 4.91 -4.67
C ASN A 20 4.83 5.20 -5.97
N VAL A 21 3.54 5.54 -5.83
CA VAL A 21 2.68 5.93 -6.95
C VAL A 21 1.88 7.19 -6.62
N SER A 22 1.34 7.84 -7.64
CA SER A 22 0.42 8.96 -7.40
C SER A 22 -0.89 8.49 -6.75
N LYS A 23 -1.52 9.35 -5.93
CA LYS A 23 -2.87 9.12 -5.40
C LYS A 23 -3.89 8.85 -6.51
N ARG A 24 -3.75 9.53 -7.66
CA ARG A 24 -4.56 9.33 -8.87
C ARG A 24 -4.43 7.90 -9.42
N THR A 25 -3.21 7.36 -9.47
CA THR A 25 -2.95 5.97 -9.87
C THR A 25 -3.63 4.99 -8.92
N LEU A 26 -3.49 5.20 -7.60
CA LEU A 26 -4.14 4.39 -6.59
C LEU A 26 -5.68 4.40 -6.74
N GLU A 27 -6.28 5.57 -6.95
CA GLU A 27 -7.73 5.71 -7.15
C GLU A 27 -8.22 4.98 -8.41
N ASN A 28 -7.47 5.07 -9.52
CA ASN A 28 -7.81 4.32 -10.73
C ASN A 28 -7.81 2.80 -10.48
N TRP A 29 -6.91 2.30 -9.62
CA TRP A 29 -6.90 0.89 -9.22
C TRP A 29 -8.06 0.53 -8.29
N GLU A 30 -8.36 1.36 -7.29
CA GLU A 30 -9.47 1.09 -6.37
C GLU A 30 -10.84 1.13 -7.06
N GLN A 31 -10.99 1.94 -8.11
CA GLN A 31 -12.21 2.02 -8.91
C GLN A 31 -12.28 0.98 -10.03
N GLY A 32 -11.26 0.13 -10.19
CA GLY A 32 -11.22 -0.90 -11.24
C GLY A 32 -11.00 -0.37 -12.66
N ARG A 33 -10.65 0.92 -12.83
CA ARG A 33 -10.35 1.50 -14.15
C ARG A 33 -9.03 0.98 -14.73
N ARG A 34 -8.09 0.60 -13.86
CA ARG A 34 -6.81 -0.02 -14.18
C ARG A 34 -6.51 -1.09 -13.12
N ALA A 35 -5.59 -2.00 -13.42
CA ALA A 35 -5.04 -2.93 -12.43
C ALA A 35 -3.62 -2.52 -12.01
N PRO A 36 -3.19 -2.83 -10.77
CA PRO A 36 -1.78 -2.75 -10.41
C PRO A 36 -0.95 -3.69 -11.27
N THR A 37 0.31 -3.35 -11.56
CA THR A 37 1.21 -4.16 -12.39
C THR A 37 2.59 -4.28 -11.75
N GLY A 38 3.39 -5.24 -12.22
CA GLY A 38 4.79 -5.38 -11.81
C GLY A 38 4.97 -5.61 -10.31
N SER A 39 5.95 -4.93 -9.72
CA SER A 39 6.32 -5.05 -8.30
C SER A 39 5.16 -4.77 -7.35
N VAL A 40 4.21 -3.91 -7.73
CA VAL A 40 3.05 -3.58 -6.89
C VAL A 40 2.15 -4.80 -6.69
N GLN A 41 1.96 -5.66 -7.71
CA GLN A 41 1.20 -6.90 -7.51
C GLN A 41 1.89 -7.84 -6.51
N THR A 42 3.22 -7.94 -6.59
CA THR A 42 4.01 -8.75 -5.65
C THR A 42 3.88 -8.22 -4.23
N LEU A 43 4.01 -6.90 -4.04
CA LEU A 43 3.82 -6.27 -2.74
C LEU A 43 2.42 -6.54 -2.19
N LEU A 44 1.36 -6.38 -2.98
CA LEU A 44 -0.01 -6.63 -2.54
C LEU A 44 -0.22 -8.08 -2.10
N ARG A 45 0.37 -9.07 -2.80
CA ARG A 45 0.32 -10.47 -2.38
C ARG A 45 1.03 -10.70 -1.04
N ILE A 46 2.18 -10.07 -0.83
CA ILE A 46 2.90 -10.14 0.45
C ILE A 46 2.07 -9.50 1.57
N MET A 47 1.45 -8.35 1.32
CA MET A 47 0.57 -7.67 2.28
C MET A 47 -0.62 -8.54 2.67
N GLU A 48 -1.21 -9.27 1.72
CA GLU A 48 -2.32 -10.17 1.98
C GLU A 48 -1.92 -11.42 2.76
N ARG A 49 -0.74 -11.99 2.45
CA ARG A 49 -0.26 -13.24 3.05
C ARG A 49 0.39 -13.05 4.41
N GLU A 50 1.18 -11.99 4.58
CA GLU A 50 2.01 -11.71 5.76
C GLU A 50 1.69 -10.34 6.40
N PRO A 51 0.43 -10.04 6.76
CA PRO A 51 0.04 -8.70 7.20
C PRO A 51 0.76 -8.23 8.46
N LYS A 52 1.10 -9.14 9.37
CA LYS A 52 1.82 -8.81 10.62
C LYS A 52 3.25 -8.34 10.34
N VAL A 53 3.95 -9.00 9.42
CA VAL A 53 5.32 -8.66 9.03
C VAL A 53 5.35 -7.29 8.36
N VAL A 54 4.41 -7.06 7.43
CA VAL A 54 4.28 -5.75 6.78
C VAL A 54 3.94 -4.66 7.80
N HIS A 55 3.00 -4.90 8.72
CA HIS A 55 2.70 -3.93 9.78
C HIS A 55 3.90 -3.57 10.64
N ARG A 56 4.75 -4.55 10.96
CA ARG A 56 6.00 -4.31 11.69
C ARG A 56 6.95 -3.44 10.86
N ALA A 57 7.23 -3.84 9.62
CA ALA A 57 8.11 -3.11 8.72
C ALA A 57 7.67 -1.65 8.51
N LEU A 58 6.35 -1.41 8.36
CA LEU A 58 5.79 -0.07 8.18
C LEU A 58 5.81 0.80 9.44
N ARG A 59 5.85 0.21 10.64
CA ARG A 59 5.98 0.97 11.90
C ARG A 59 7.40 1.47 12.10
N ASP A 60 8.39 0.65 11.74
CA ASP A 60 9.81 0.98 11.86
C ASP A 60 10.20 2.12 10.90
N ASP A 61 9.59 2.17 9.72
CA ASP A 61 9.83 3.20 8.69
C ASP A 61 9.34 4.60 9.11
N ARG A 62 8.18 4.69 9.78
CA ARG A 62 7.65 5.96 10.31
C ARG A 62 8.51 6.59 11.41
N SER A 63 9.42 5.83 12.01
CA SER A 63 10.36 6.34 13.00
C SER A 63 11.55 7.08 12.34
N HIS A 64 11.77 6.88 11.04
CA HIS A 64 12.86 7.48 10.27
C HIS A 64 12.41 8.63 9.36
N ALA A 65 11.11 8.74 9.04
CA ALA A 65 10.55 9.78 8.18
C ALA A 65 10.34 11.15 8.88
N GLY A 66 10.81 11.30 10.12
CA GLY A 66 10.71 12.54 10.92
C GLY A 66 12.05 13.24 11.19
N ALA A 67 13.13 12.83 10.51
CA ALA A 67 14.47 13.44 10.61
C ALA A 67 14.83 14.21 9.34
#